data_AF-A0A2H0WQD9-F1
#
_entry.id   AF-A0A2H0WQD9-F1
#
_cell.length_a   1.000
_cell.length_b   1.000
_cell.length_c   1.000
_cell.angle_alpha   90.00
_cell.angle_beta   90.00
_cell.angle_gamma   90.00
#
_symmetry.space_group_name_H-M   'P 1'
#
loop_
_entity.id
_entity.type
_entity.pdbx_description
1 polymer ?
#
loop_
_entity_poly.entity_id
_entity_poly.type
_entity_poly.pdbx_seq_one_letter_code
_entity_poly.pdbx_strand_id
1 'polypeptide(L)' 'MFYVYILKSKKDNNLYTGYSSDLKERIKWHSEGKSQATKWRLPIELIYYEA' A
#
# COMPACT_ATOMS: atom_id res chain seq x y z
N MET A 1 -16.40 -7.29 -3.88
CA MET A 1 -15.66 -6.28 -4.67
C MET A 1 -14.20 -6.35 -4.27
N PHE A 2 -13.28 -6.21 -5.21
CA PHE A 2 -11.84 -6.15 -4.92
C PHE A 2 -11.31 -4.81 -5.39
N TYR A 3 -10.44 -4.19 -4.61
CA TYR A 3 -9.77 -2.97 -5.00
C TYR A 3 -8.36 -3.29 -5.46
N VAL A 4 -7.96 -2.78 -6.61
CA VAL A 4 -6.55 -2.70 -7.02
C VAL A 4 -6.02 -1.35 -6.56
N TYR A 5 -4.82 -1.30 -5.97
CA TYR A 5 -4.27 -0.08 -5.41
C TYR A 5 -2.78 0.08 -5.69
N ILE A 6 -2.32 1.34 -5.71
CA ILE A 6 -0.93 1.72 -5.87
C ILE A 6 -0.49 2.54 -4.66
N LEU A 7 0.55 2.07 -3.99
CA LEU A 7 1.25 2.80 -2.95
C LEU A 7 2.56 3.36 -3.49
N LYS A 8 2.96 4.53 -3.02
CA LYS A 8 4.28 5.12 -3.29
C LYS A 8 5.09 5.17 -1.99
N SER A 9 6.35 4.76 -2.04
CA SER A 9 7.27 5.00 -0.95
C SER A 9 7.82 6.41 -1.00
N LYS A 10 7.74 7.15 0.11
CA LYS A 10 8.43 8.43 0.26
C LYS A 10 9.94 8.29 0.43
N LYS A 11 10.39 7.09 0.82
CA LYS A 11 11.81 6.80 1.07
C LYS A 11 12.58 6.60 -0.22
N ASP A 12 12.01 5.86 -1.17
CA ASP A 12 12.70 5.47 -2.40
C ASP A 12 11.94 5.85 -3.68
N ASN A 13 10.80 6.56 -3.56
CA ASN A 13 9.92 6.96 -4.66
C ASN A 13 9.36 5.83 -5.53
N ASN A 14 9.58 4.56 -5.18
CA ASN A 14 9.05 3.45 -5.95
C ASN A 14 7.59 3.18 -5.62
N LEU A 15 6.97 2.50 -6.58
CA LEU A 15 5.58 2.09 -6.51
C LEU A 15 5.46 0.64 -6.01
N TYR A 16 4.37 0.37 -5.31
CA TYR A 16 3.93 -0.96 -4.93
C TYR A 16 2.49 -1.13 -5.37
N THR A 17 2.23 -2.15 -6.19
CA THR A 17 0.88 -2.52 -6.62
C THR A 17 0.37 -3.69 -5.79
N GLY A 18 -0.90 -3.64 -5.41
CA GLY A 18 -1.55 -4.70 -4.68
C GLY A 18 -3.06 -4.71 -4.92
N TYR A 19 -3.72 -5.71 -4.36
CA TYR A 19 -5.18 -5.78 -4.35
C TYR A 19 -5.68 -6.28 -2.99
N SER A 20 -6.90 -5.89 -2.63
CA SER A 20 -7.55 -6.33 -1.39
C SER A 20 -9.07 -6.19 -1.51
N SER A 21 -9.83 -7.06 -0.82
CA SER A 21 -11.27 -6.87 -0.63
C SER A 21 -11.59 -5.73 0.35
N ASP A 22 -10.66 -5.41 1.25
CA ASP A 22 -10.72 -4.25 2.14
C ASP A 22 -9.48 -3.37 1.93
N LEU A 23 -9.66 -2.27 1.21
CA LEU A 23 -8.58 -1.32 0.92
C LEU A 23 -8.13 -0.56 2.19
N LYS A 24 -9.06 -0.19 3.08
CA LYS A 24 -8.77 0.64 4.26
C LYS A 24 -7.92 -0.13 5.27
N GLU A 25 -8.34 -1.36 5.59
CA GLU A 25 -7.58 -2.24 6.47
C GLU A 25 -6.20 -2.51 5.87
N ARG A 26 -6.13 -2.76 4.56
CA ARG A 26 -4.88 -3.06 3.87
C ARG A 26 -3.89 -1.91 3.92
N ILE A 27 -4.33 -0.67 3.69
CA ILE A 27 -3.47 0.51 3.79
C ILE A 27 -2.97 0.68 5.22
N LYS A 28 -3.85 0.51 6.23
CA LYS A 28 -3.43 0.57 7.64
C LYS A 28 -2.35 -0.48 7.96
N TRP A 29 -2.53 -1.72 7.50
CA TRP A 29 -1.56 -2.80 7.65
C TRP A 29 -0.18 -2.45 7.04
N HIS A 30 -0.22 -1.81 5.87
CA HIS A 30 0.97 -1.30 5.19
C HIS A 30 1.64 -0.18 6.00
N SER A 31 0.90 0.82 6.47
CA SER A 31 1.40 1.94 7.28
C SER A 31 1.98 1.51 8.64
N GLU A 32 1.43 0.44 9.23
CA GLU A 32 1.93 -0.16 10.48
C GLU A 32 3.18 -1.04 10.29
N GLY A 33 3.69 -1.17 9.07
CA GLY A 33 4.89 -1.97 8.79
C GLY A 33 4.69 -3.48 8.91
N LYS A 34 3.44 -3.95 8.92
CA LYS A 34 3.11 -5.38 9.02
C LYS A 34 3.25 -6.11 7.68
N SER A 35 3.31 -5.39 6.56
CA SER A 35 3.57 -5.99 5.25
C SER A 35 5.06 -6.23 5.04
N GLN A 36 5.48 -7.49 4.87
CA GLN A 36 6.88 -7.82 4.61
C GLN A 36 7.46 -7.14 3.36
N ALA A 37 6.62 -6.89 2.35
CA ALA A 37 7.04 -6.28 1.09
C ALA A 37 7.29 -4.77 1.20
N THR A 38 6.52 -4.06 2.03
CA THR A 38 6.59 -2.59 2.11
C THR A 38 7.17 -2.06 3.42
N LYS A 39 7.33 -2.89 4.46
CA LYS A 39 7.82 -2.44 5.79
C LYS A 39 9.16 -1.71 5.73
N TRP A 40 10.07 -2.14 4.87
CA TRP A 40 11.40 -1.53 4.70
C TRP A 40 11.38 -0.22 3.90
N ARG A 41 10.25 0.06 3.26
CA ARG A 41 10.01 1.19 2.35
C ARG A 41 9.11 2.26 2.97
N LEU A 42 8.82 2.16 4.28
CA LEU A 42 8.07 3.18 5.00
C LEU A 42 8.84 4.52 5.05
N PRO A 43 8.14 5.67 5.06
CA PRO A 43 6.67 5.80 5.00
C PRO A 43 6.13 5.63 3.57
N ILE A 44 4.95 5.02 3.45
CA ILE A 44 4.24 4.79 2.17
C ILE A 44 2.90 5.51 2.16
N GLU A 45 2.50 5.99 0.98
CA GLU A 45 1.27 6.75 0.73
C GLU A 45 0.43 6.06 -0.36
N LEU A 46 -0.90 6.06 -0.21
CA LEU A 46 -1.81 5.62 -1.27
C LEU A 46 -1.90 6.74 -2.32
N ILE A 47 -1.61 6.42 -3.58
CA ILE A 47 -1.69 7.39 -4.69
C ILE A 47 -2.80 7.08 -5.69
N TYR A 48 -3.27 5.82 -5.75
CA TYR A 48 -4.33 5.40 -6.67
C TYR A 48 -5.04 4.15 -6.15
N TYR A 49 -6.32 4.01 -6.47
CA TYR A 49 -7.05 2.75 -6.38
C TYR A 49 -8.21 2.70 -7.38
N GLU A 50 -8.62 1.48 -7.73
CA GLU A 50 -9.74 1.16 -8.63
C GLU A 50 -10.54 -0.02 -8.06
N ALA A 51 -11.83 -0.11 -8.36
CA ALA A 51 -12.79 -1.08 -7.80
C ALA A 51 -13.36 -2.05 -8.85
#